data_AF-W7WYE8-F1
#
_entry.id   AF-W7WYE8-F1
#
_cell.length_a   1.000
_cell.length_b   1.000
_cell.length_c   1.000
_cell.angle_alpha   90.00
_cell.angle_beta   90.00
_cell.angle_gamma   90.00
#
_symmetry.space_group_name_H-M   'P 1'
#
loop_
_entity.id
_entity.type
_entity.pdbx_description
1 polymer ?
#
loop_
_entity_poly.entity_id
_entity_poly.type
_entity_poly.pdbx_seq_one_letter_code
_entity_poly.pdbx_strand_id
1 'polypeptide(L)'
;MSLIIKLILSISIPIVIGVLFNLSVFYFVLYQNVYQWEEQQTKQLITNENQKLHNLVYGIKTTMEISFNTVEQDLISFHNFYLKMINNDVLVRKQFSYIPCSYRYFAFNNCTQNMYKEFSKNSNYVEGFFHRTTFDFEEFSDEKKQRFKKVWDSYIIAKSAIIARRNSLIAINDVFQGFDDSLLTTVPMLNINLTAFQPYQTCITNQTFVENFDPRCRGWYRSTIKQAGKYQVYQYKPYKDAFTNSITMSPSALILDEKTNAFLSIIAMDFNITKLTQNVIAISDELDESQITSGYSLLFHEDNNTIFHHKYWKSTDDIEYSWQDIEYNSTTIYSTQEKNSFVQQVSDAKIHALSFQYDIEKQINTDQFYISFSKNNLRYYSLIYPVNSLQQCCSALLST
;
A
#
# COMPACT_ATOMS: atom_id res chain seq x y z
N MET A 1 -56.22 -10.22 -75.73
CA MET A 1 -55.81 -10.50 -74.32
C MET A 1 -54.30 -10.73 -74.16
N SER A 2 -53.67 -11.59 -74.97
CA SER A 2 -52.23 -11.91 -74.91
C SER A 2 -51.28 -10.69 -75.05
N LEU A 3 -51.60 -9.73 -75.94
CA LEU A 3 -50.74 -8.55 -76.17
C LEU A 3 -50.72 -7.56 -74.98
N ILE A 4 -51.88 -7.32 -74.37
CA ILE A 4 -52.03 -6.40 -73.23
C ILE A 4 -51.28 -6.96 -72.01
N ILE A 5 -51.40 -8.27 -71.75
CA ILE A 5 -50.67 -8.95 -70.68
C ILE A 5 -49.16 -8.86 -70.93
N LYS A 6 -48.70 -9.10 -72.17
CA LYS A 6 -47.28 -8.95 -72.52
C LYS A 6 -46.77 -7.52 -72.31
N LEU A 7 -47.55 -6.50 -72.70
CA LEU A 7 -47.19 -5.09 -72.53
C LEU A 7 -47.12 -4.70 -71.05
N ILE A 8 -48.12 -5.10 -70.25
CA ILE A 8 -48.14 -4.88 -68.80
C ILE A 8 -46.94 -5.56 -68.14
N LEU A 9 -46.64 -6.82 -68.49
CA LEU A 9 -45.49 -7.53 -67.91
C LEU A 9 -44.15 -6.94 -68.33
N SER A 10 -43.99 -6.52 -69.59
CA SER A 10 -42.72 -5.95 -70.08
C SER A 10 -42.42 -4.55 -69.53
N ILE A 11 -43.43 -3.81 -69.05
CA ILE A 11 -43.23 -2.53 -68.36
C ILE A 11 -43.15 -2.73 -66.84
N SER A 12 -44.02 -3.55 -66.27
CA SER A 12 -44.13 -3.69 -64.80
C SER A 12 -42.98 -4.49 -64.20
N ILE A 13 -42.50 -5.54 -64.87
CA ILE A 13 -41.41 -6.39 -64.34
C ILE A 13 -40.12 -5.58 -64.18
N PRO A 14 -39.63 -4.81 -65.17
CA PRO A 14 -38.43 -3.98 -64.99
C PRO A 14 -38.59 -2.93 -63.89
N ILE A 15 -39.77 -2.32 -63.74
CA ILE A 15 -40.05 -1.36 -62.66
C ILE A 15 -39.97 -2.06 -61.30
N VAL A 16 -40.63 -3.21 -61.14
CA VAL A 16 -40.61 -3.97 -59.89
C VAL A 16 -39.20 -4.45 -59.56
N ILE A 17 -38.47 -5.00 -60.53
CA ILE A 17 -37.07 -5.43 -60.35
C ILE A 17 -36.18 -4.24 -59.98
N GLY A 18 -36.32 -3.09 -60.66
CA GLY A 18 -35.55 -1.89 -60.35
C GLY A 18 -35.83 -1.35 -58.94
N VAL A 19 -37.09 -1.36 -58.51
CA VAL A 19 -37.47 -0.98 -57.14
C VAL A 19 -36.91 -1.97 -56.12
N LEU A 20 -37.04 -3.28 -56.35
CA LEU A 20 -36.49 -4.30 -55.46
C LEU A 20 -34.97 -4.22 -55.34
N PHE A 21 -34.27 -3.98 -56.47
CA PHE A 21 -32.83 -3.78 -56.49
C PHE A 21 -32.43 -2.53 -55.68
N ASN A 22 -33.08 -1.39 -55.91
CA ASN A 22 -32.83 -0.16 -55.16
C ASN A 22 -33.11 -0.34 -53.65
N LEU A 23 -34.21 -1.01 -53.28
CA LEU A 23 -34.52 -1.31 -51.88
C LEU A 23 -33.49 -2.23 -51.25
N SER A 24 -33.00 -3.24 -51.98
CA SER A 24 -31.97 -4.17 -51.49
C SER A 24 -30.62 -3.47 -51.29
N VAL A 25 -30.21 -2.61 -52.24
CA VAL A 25 -29.00 -1.79 -52.12
C VAL A 25 -29.14 -0.80 -50.97
N PHE A 26 -30.28 -0.12 -50.84
CA PHE A 26 -30.55 0.79 -49.74
C PHE A 26 -30.49 0.08 -48.38
N TYR A 27 -31.15 -1.08 -48.24
CA TYR A 27 -31.12 -1.88 -47.01
C TYR A 27 -29.70 -2.33 -46.67
N PHE A 28 -28.94 -2.79 -47.65
CA PHE A 28 -27.55 -3.21 -47.45
C PHE A 28 -26.67 -2.05 -46.96
N VAL A 29 -26.77 -0.88 -47.60
CA VAL A 29 -26.02 0.33 -47.20
C VAL A 29 -26.44 0.81 -45.81
N LEU A 30 -27.75 0.82 -45.52
CA LEU A 30 -28.26 1.20 -44.21
C LEU A 30 -27.74 0.25 -43.13
N TYR A 31 -27.79 -1.06 -43.35
CA TYR A 31 -27.30 -2.05 -42.41
C TYR A 31 -25.80 -1.89 -42.14
N GLN A 32 -24.98 -1.70 -43.18
CA GLN A 32 -23.55 -1.45 -43.01
C GLN A 32 -23.26 -0.17 -42.25
N ASN A 33 -23.97 0.92 -42.56
CA ASN A 33 -23.78 2.20 -41.88
C ASN A 33 -24.19 2.13 -40.40
N VAL A 34 -25.30 1.45 -40.09
CA VAL A 34 -25.74 1.26 -38.69
C VAL A 34 -24.74 0.42 -37.92
N TYR A 35 -24.26 -0.69 -38.50
CA TYR A 35 -23.26 -1.54 -37.87
C TYR A 35 -21.94 -0.79 -37.62
N GLN A 36 -21.43 -0.05 -38.60
CA GLN A 36 -20.22 0.77 -38.45
C GLN A 36 -20.40 1.88 -37.42
N TRP A 37 -21.57 2.53 -37.41
CA TRP A 37 -21.90 3.56 -36.42
C TRP A 37 -21.92 2.97 -35.01
N GLU A 38 -22.56 1.82 -34.80
CA GLU A 38 -22.60 1.13 -33.51
C GLU A 38 -21.19 0.74 -33.03
N GLU A 39 -20.34 0.21 -33.92
CA GLU A 39 -18.95 -0.12 -33.61
C GLU A 39 -18.15 1.14 -33.22
N GLN A 40 -18.30 2.24 -33.97
CA GLN A 40 -17.62 3.51 -33.68
C GLN A 40 -18.09 4.14 -32.36
N GLN A 41 -19.40 4.15 -32.10
CA GLN A 41 -19.96 4.66 -30.84
C GLN A 41 -19.49 3.83 -29.66
N THR A 42 -19.46 2.50 -29.79
CA THR A 42 -18.95 1.61 -28.75
C THR A 42 -17.48 1.86 -28.45
N LYS A 43 -16.64 1.97 -29.49
CA LYS A 43 -15.22 2.31 -29.34
C LYS A 43 -15.04 3.66 -28.66
N GLN A 44 -15.77 4.68 -29.10
CA GLN A 44 -15.71 6.02 -28.53
C GLN A 44 -16.12 6.03 -27.06
N LEU A 45 -17.18 5.29 -26.69
CA LEU A 45 -17.61 5.13 -25.30
C LEU A 45 -16.51 4.50 -24.45
N ILE A 46 -15.93 3.38 -24.90
CA ILE A 46 -14.84 2.70 -24.19
C ILE A 46 -13.63 3.63 -24.03
N THR A 47 -13.23 4.34 -25.07
CA THR A 47 -12.12 5.30 -25.00
C THR A 47 -12.39 6.40 -23.97
N ASN A 48 -13.61 6.95 -23.95
CA ASN A 48 -13.98 7.98 -22.99
C ASN A 48 -13.99 7.46 -21.54
N GLU A 49 -14.55 6.27 -21.29
CA GLU A 49 -14.56 5.67 -19.96
C GLU A 49 -13.15 5.29 -19.50
N ASN A 50 -12.31 4.75 -20.39
CA ASN A 50 -10.90 4.47 -20.09
C ASN A 50 -10.14 5.75 -19.72
N GLN A 51 -10.37 6.85 -20.44
CA GLN A 51 -9.74 8.13 -20.11
C GLN A 51 -10.21 8.67 -18.75
N LYS A 52 -11.49 8.51 -18.40
CA LYS A 52 -11.99 8.89 -17.07
C LYS A 52 -11.33 8.08 -15.96
N LEU A 53 -11.29 6.74 -16.11
CA LEU A 53 -10.60 5.85 -15.19
C LEU A 53 -9.13 6.24 -15.05
N HIS A 54 -8.44 6.45 -16.18
CA HIS A 54 -7.03 6.88 -16.18
C HIS A 54 -6.84 8.17 -15.39
N ASN A 55 -7.63 9.22 -15.66
CA ASN A 55 -7.50 10.50 -14.95
C ASN A 55 -7.68 10.35 -13.44
N LEU A 56 -8.62 9.50 -13.01
CA LEU A 56 -8.87 9.23 -11.59
C LEU A 56 -7.72 8.44 -10.95
N VAL A 57 -7.42 7.25 -11.49
CA VAL A 57 -6.41 6.33 -10.92
C VAL A 57 -5.02 6.96 -10.97
N TYR A 58 -4.68 7.66 -12.05
CA TYR A 58 -3.39 8.34 -12.17
C TYR A 58 -3.22 9.41 -11.08
N GLY A 59 -4.23 10.23 -10.82
CA GLY A 59 -4.19 11.24 -9.74
C GLY A 59 -4.00 10.63 -8.35
N ILE A 60 -4.72 9.54 -8.06
CA ILE A 60 -4.58 8.78 -6.80
C ILE A 60 -3.18 8.19 -6.70
N LYS A 61 -2.71 7.51 -7.76
CA LYS A 61 -1.36 6.93 -7.85
C LYS A 61 -0.30 7.97 -7.56
N THR A 62 -0.27 9.08 -8.30
CA THR A 62 0.75 10.12 -8.14
C THR A 62 0.74 10.70 -6.71
N THR A 63 -0.44 10.91 -6.12
CA THR A 63 -0.57 11.38 -4.74
C THR A 63 0.03 10.39 -3.75
N MET A 64 -0.21 9.09 -3.96
CA MET A 64 0.37 8.03 -3.14
C MET A 64 1.88 7.93 -3.28
N GLU A 65 2.40 7.92 -4.50
CA GLU A 65 3.84 7.86 -4.76
C GLU A 65 4.57 9.04 -4.12
N ILE A 66 4.05 10.26 -4.27
CA ILE A 66 4.62 11.46 -3.61
C ILE A 66 4.61 11.30 -2.09
N SER A 67 3.52 10.77 -1.53
CA SER A 67 3.37 10.61 -0.08
C SER A 67 4.32 9.54 0.47
N PHE A 68 4.46 8.39 -0.20
CA PHE A 68 5.41 7.34 0.18
C PHE A 68 6.85 7.83 0.03
N ASN A 69 7.17 8.44 -1.10
CA ASN A 69 8.50 8.99 -1.36
C ASN A 69 8.93 9.99 -0.30
N THR A 70 7.99 10.79 0.21
CA THR A 70 8.25 11.74 1.29
C THR A 70 8.71 11.04 2.57
N VAL A 71 8.06 9.95 2.97
CA VAL A 71 8.45 9.19 4.17
C VAL A 71 9.77 8.46 3.96
N GLU A 72 10.01 7.92 2.76
CA GLU A 72 11.30 7.28 2.42
C GLU A 72 12.46 8.29 2.50
N GLN A 73 12.26 9.52 2.05
CA GLN A 73 13.27 10.59 2.17
C GLN A 73 13.53 10.97 3.63
N ASP A 74 12.49 11.01 4.48
CA ASP A 74 12.65 11.23 5.92
C ASP A 74 13.46 10.08 6.56
N LEU A 75 13.20 8.83 6.16
CA LEU A 75 13.96 7.65 6.60
C LEU A 75 15.41 7.67 6.13
N ILE A 76 15.68 7.99 4.86
CA ILE A 76 17.04 8.13 4.32
C ILE A 76 17.80 9.23 5.06
N SER A 77 17.14 10.35 5.35
CA SER A 77 17.72 11.46 6.11
C SER A 77 18.10 11.02 7.53
N PHE A 78 17.20 10.29 8.21
CA PHE A 78 17.46 9.75 9.53
C PHE A 78 18.58 8.70 9.53
N HIS A 79 18.56 7.76 8.57
CA HIS A 79 19.61 6.77 8.33
C HIS A 79 20.98 7.42 8.18
N ASN A 80 21.10 8.39 7.28
CA ASN A 80 22.36 9.07 7.00
C ASN A 80 22.84 9.91 8.19
N PHE A 81 21.92 10.51 8.94
CA PHE A 81 22.27 11.23 10.16
C PHE A 81 22.78 10.29 11.24
N TYR A 82 22.14 9.13 11.43
CA TYR A 82 22.60 8.11 12.38
C TYR A 82 23.99 7.57 12.02
N LEU A 83 24.30 7.36 10.73
CA LEU A 83 25.65 6.98 10.29
C LEU A 83 26.71 8.01 10.70
N LYS A 84 26.42 9.31 10.49
CA LYS A 84 27.30 10.39 10.96
C LYS A 84 27.46 10.40 12.48
N MET A 85 26.37 10.11 13.21
CA MET A 85 26.40 10.00 14.67
C MET A 85 27.30 8.85 15.16
N ILE A 86 27.22 7.67 14.55
CA ILE A 86 28.07 6.54 14.95
C ILE A 86 29.53 6.75 14.59
N ASN A 87 29.81 7.44 13.48
CA ASN A 87 31.16 7.84 13.05
C ASN A 87 31.74 9.01 13.87
N ASN A 88 30.94 9.64 14.73
CA ASN A 88 31.27 10.83 15.53
C ASN A 88 31.54 12.08 14.68
N ASP A 89 30.90 12.19 13.51
CA ASP A 89 30.96 13.35 12.61
C ASP A 89 30.00 14.48 13.03
N VAL A 90 29.23 14.27 14.11
CA VAL A 90 28.25 15.21 14.65
C VAL A 90 28.67 15.67 16.04
N LEU A 91 28.65 16.99 16.25
CA LEU A 91 28.92 17.59 17.55
C LEU A 91 27.67 17.52 18.44
N VAL A 92 27.75 16.72 19.50
CA VAL A 92 26.67 16.57 20.49
C VAL A 92 26.99 17.36 21.76
N ARG A 93 26.01 18.11 22.26
CA ARG A 93 26.14 18.78 23.57
C ARG A 93 26.02 17.77 24.70
N LYS A 94 27.11 17.59 25.46
CA LYS A 94 27.19 16.64 26.58
C LYS A 94 26.33 16.97 27.82
N GLN A 95 25.66 18.12 27.85
CA GLN A 95 24.93 18.61 29.02
C GLN A 95 23.50 18.05 29.12
N PHE A 96 23.02 17.34 28.10
CA PHE A 96 21.68 16.74 28.12
C PHE A 96 21.68 15.41 28.88
N SER A 97 20.66 15.18 29.71
CA SER A 97 20.46 13.93 30.44
C SER A 97 19.17 13.26 29.96
N TYR A 98 19.30 12.03 29.49
CA TYR A 98 18.18 11.21 29.06
C TYR A 98 17.38 10.69 30.26
N ILE A 99 16.08 10.48 30.07
CA ILE A 99 15.20 9.82 31.04
C ILE A 99 14.78 8.48 30.44
N PRO A 100 15.62 7.43 30.55
CA PRO A 100 15.34 6.14 29.96
C PRO A 100 14.39 5.33 30.83
N CYS A 101 13.53 4.53 30.19
CA CYS A 101 12.86 3.43 30.86
C CYS A 101 12.55 2.28 29.91
N SER A 102 12.63 1.05 30.42
CA SER A 102 12.17 -0.10 29.63
C SER A 102 10.64 -0.11 29.52
N TYR A 103 10.13 -0.57 28.38
CA TYR A 103 8.70 -0.78 28.17
C TYR A 103 8.06 -1.69 29.21
N ARG A 104 8.80 -2.69 29.69
CA ARG A 104 8.38 -3.54 30.82
C ARG A 104 8.18 -2.71 32.08
N TYR A 105 9.22 -2.00 32.54
CA TYR A 105 9.12 -1.22 33.77
C TYR A 105 8.04 -0.14 33.66
N PHE A 106 7.88 0.46 32.48
CA PHE A 106 6.80 1.41 32.25
C PHE A 106 5.41 0.77 32.45
N ALA A 107 5.16 -0.39 31.83
CA ALA A 107 3.88 -1.11 31.93
C ALA A 107 3.56 -1.59 33.36
N PHE A 108 4.56 -1.83 34.20
CA PHE A 108 4.40 -2.28 35.59
C PHE A 108 4.56 -1.16 36.63
N ASN A 109 4.56 0.12 36.23
CA ASN A 109 4.72 1.26 37.14
C ASN A 109 6.05 1.27 37.93
N ASN A 110 7.13 0.71 37.34
CA ASN A 110 8.44 0.56 37.95
C ASN A 110 9.50 1.57 37.45
N CYS A 111 9.14 2.53 36.58
CA CYS A 111 10.06 3.61 36.22
C CYS A 111 10.20 4.65 37.36
N THR A 112 11.14 5.59 37.20
CA THR A 112 11.24 6.74 38.11
C THR A 112 9.99 7.64 38.04
N GLN A 113 9.67 8.36 39.13
CA GLN A 113 8.55 9.32 39.10
C GLN A 113 8.74 10.43 38.06
N ASN A 114 10.00 10.84 37.82
CA ASN A 114 10.32 11.82 36.79
C ASN A 114 9.95 11.33 35.39
N MET A 115 10.15 10.03 35.11
CA MET A 115 9.76 9.40 33.85
C MET A 115 8.26 9.57 33.56
N TYR A 116 7.40 9.18 34.49
CA TYR A 116 5.94 9.30 34.32
C TYR A 116 5.50 10.77 34.20
N LYS A 117 6.11 11.66 34.98
CA LYS A 117 5.84 13.09 34.93
C LYS A 117 6.14 13.68 33.55
N GLU A 118 7.33 13.43 33.00
CA GLU A 118 7.71 13.99 31.70
C GLU A 118 6.97 13.30 30.53
N PHE A 119 6.74 11.99 30.60
CA PHE A 119 5.92 11.27 29.62
C PHE A 119 4.50 11.86 29.53
N SER A 120 3.87 12.15 30.67
CA SER A 120 2.51 12.72 30.71
C SER A 120 2.40 14.10 30.06
N LYS A 121 3.50 14.86 30.02
CA LYS A 121 3.57 16.14 29.30
C LYS A 121 3.74 15.92 27.81
N ASN A 122 4.71 15.08 27.44
CA ASN A 122 5.00 14.74 26.05
C ASN A 122 5.84 13.46 25.99
N SER A 123 5.38 12.46 25.24
CA SER A 123 6.11 11.20 25.05
C SER A 123 7.44 11.33 24.30
N ASN A 124 7.76 12.50 23.72
CA ASN A 124 9.06 12.80 23.12
C ASN A 124 10.13 13.24 24.13
N TYR A 125 9.76 13.53 25.39
CA TYR A 125 10.70 14.02 26.42
C TYR A 125 11.43 12.91 27.16
N VAL A 126 11.08 11.67 26.85
CA VAL A 126 11.55 10.48 27.54
C VAL A 126 11.94 9.43 26.51
N GLU A 127 12.77 8.48 26.92
CA GLU A 127 13.34 7.51 26.00
C GLU A 127 12.91 6.09 26.37
N GLY A 128 12.14 5.46 25.50
CA GLY A 128 11.67 4.09 25.66
C GLY A 128 12.62 3.09 25.02
N PHE A 129 12.87 1.97 25.71
CA PHE A 129 13.57 0.83 25.13
C PHE A 129 12.93 -0.50 25.50
N PHE A 130 13.14 -1.51 24.67
CA PHE A 130 12.73 -2.88 24.92
C PHE A 130 13.93 -3.80 24.74
N HIS A 131 14.09 -4.77 25.64
CA HIS A 131 15.05 -5.86 25.52
C HIS A 131 14.47 -7.06 26.26
N ARG A 132 14.66 -8.28 25.73
CA ARG A 132 13.97 -9.47 26.27
C ARG A 132 14.47 -9.93 27.65
N THR A 133 15.66 -9.50 28.06
CA THR A 133 16.31 -9.97 29.31
C THR A 133 16.84 -8.87 30.22
N THR A 134 16.93 -7.62 29.76
CA THR A 134 17.59 -6.53 30.49
C THR A 134 16.64 -5.36 30.55
N PHE A 135 16.14 -5.07 31.74
CA PHE A 135 15.04 -4.11 31.92
C PHE A 135 15.49 -2.82 32.60
N ASP A 136 16.59 -2.87 33.35
CA ASP A 136 17.24 -1.70 33.91
C ASP A 136 18.28 -1.17 32.92
N PHE A 137 18.24 0.14 32.66
CA PHE A 137 19.23 0.79 31.80
C PHE A 137 20.63 0.70 32.40
N GLU A 138 20.74 0.70 33.73
CA GLU A 138 22.03 0.70 34.41
C GLU A 138 22.77 -0.64 34.31
N GLU A 139 22.06 -1.74 34.02
CA GLU A 139 22.63 -3.08 33.84
C GLU A 139 23.33 -3.27 32.48
N PHE A 140 23.12 -2.37 31.51
CA PHE A 140 23.82 -2.45 30.24
C PHE A 140 25.31 -2.10 30.37
N SER A 141 26.15 -2.72 29.52
CA SER A 141 27.55 -2.34 29.41
C SER A 141 27.70 -0.89 28.94
N ASP A 142 28.83 -0.25 29.27
CA ASP A 142 29.12 1.11 28.84
C ASP A 142 29.03 1.29 27.32
N GLU A 143 29.49 0.31 26.54
CA GLU A 143 29.38 0.31 25.09
C GLU A 143 27.91 0.37 24.62
N LYS A 144 27.03 -0.45 25.21
CA LYS A 144 25.59 -0.43 24.91
C LYS A 144 24.95 0.88 25.36
N LYS A 145 25.31 1.42 26.54
CA LYS A 145 24.85 2.74 27.00
C LYS A 145 25.26 3.86 26.04
N GLN A 146 26.47 3.81 25.47
CA GLN A 146 26.90 4.77 24.46
C GLN A 146 26.13 4.60 23.14
N ARG A 147 25.83 3.37 22.75
CA ARG A 147 24.98 3.09 21.59
C ARG A 147 23.59 3.70 21.75
N PHE A 148 22.93 3.50 22.90
CA PHE A 148 21.66 4.15 23.22
C PHE A 148 21.71 5.66 23.06
N LYS A 149 22.74 6.32 23.64
CA LYS A 149 22.91 7.76 23.53
C LYS A 149 22.99 8.22 22.07
N LYS A 150 23.77 7.53 21.24
CA LYS A 150 23.89 7.84 19.79
C LYS A 150 22.56 7.70 19.05
N VAL A 151 21.73 6.72 19.42
CA VAL A 151 20.39 6.55 18.86
C VAL A 151 19.44 7.66 19.34
N TRP A 152 19.43 7.99 20.63
CA TRP A 152 18.56 9.04 21.15
C TRP A 152 18.96 10.44 20.68
N ASP A 153 20.26 10.69 20.52
CA ASP A 153 20.76 11.91 19.88
C ASP A 153 20.31 11.99 18.42
N SER A 154 20.32 10.87 17.69
CA SER A 154 19.88 10.84 16.28
C SER A 154 18.38 11.07 16.13
N TYR A 155 17.58 10.70 17.13
CA TYR A 155 16.13 10.89 17.13
C TYR A 155 15.67 12.33 17.05
N ILE A 156 16.54 13.34 17.16
CA ILE A 156 16.16 14.71 16.83
C ILE A 156 15.60 14.85 15.40
N ILE A 157 16.16 14.12 14.43
CA ILE A 157 15.67 14.12 13.05
C ILE A 157 14.34 13.38 12.95
N ALA A 158 14.22 12.23 13.61
CA ALA A 158 12.99 11.45 13.65
C ALA A 158 11.83 12.24 14.30
N LYS A 159 12.06 12.84 15.47
CA LYS A 159 11.09 13.72 16.17
C LYS A 159 10.64 14.87 15.27
N SER A 160 11.57 15.47 14.53
CA SER A 160 11.26 16.55 13.58
C SER A 160 10.39 16.07 12.43
N ALA A 161 10.68 14.90 11.85
CA ALA A 161 9.86 14.30 10.79
C ALA A 161 8.44 14.00 11.30
N ILE A 162 8.29 13.36 12.46
CA ILE A 162 6.99 13.06 13.07
C ILE A 162 6.16 14.35 13.25
N ILE A 163 6.77 15.42 13.77
CA ILE A 163 6.08 16.71 13.95
C ILE A 163 5.68 17.31 12.61
N ALA A 164 6.58 17.30 11.62
CA ALA A 164 6.33 17.86 10.29
C ALA A 164 5.24 17.09 9.53
N ARG A 165 5.13 15.77 9.73
CA ARG A 165 4.17 14.89 9.01
C ARG A 165 2.87 14.65 9.74
N ARG A 166 2.71 15.12 10.99
CA ARG A 166 1.52 14.84 11.83
C ARG A 166 0.17 15.11 11.12
N ASN A 167 0.13 16.14 10.28
CA ASN A 167 -1.07 16.57 9.55
C ASN A 167 -1.05 16.22 8.05
N SER A 168 -0.04 15.51 7.57
CA SER A 168 0.06 15.06 6.18
C SER A 168 -0.92 13.91 5.89
N LEU A 169 -1.12 13.59 4.60
CA LEU A 169 -1.92 12.44 4.15
C LEU A 169 -1.37 11.12 4.71
N ILE A 170 -0.05 11.06 4.85
CA ILE A 170 0.66 9.99 5.54
C ILE A 170 1.30 10.58 6.78
N ALA A 171 0.83 10.15 7.94
CA ALA A 171 1.36 10.58 9.23
C ALA A 171 2.34 9.53 9.76
N ILE A 172 3.59 9.93 9.97
CA ILE A 172 4.58 9.11 10.66
C ILE A 172 4.17 9.07 12.14
N ASN A 173 3.90 7.87 12.65
CA ASN A 173 3.49 7.66 14.03
C ASN A 173 4.71 7.56 14.94
N ASP A 174 5.68 6.76 14.51
CA ASP A 174 6.89 6.48 15.25
C ASP A 174 8.03 6.05 14.33
N VAL A 175 9.23 6.17 14.88
CA VAL A 175 10.48 5.74 14.26
C VAL A 175 11.17 4.84 15.25
N PHE A 176 11.68 3.71 14.79
CA PHE A 176 12.28 2.73 15.67
C PHE A 176 13.51 2.09 15.08
N GLN A 177 14.33 1.57 15.97
CA GLN A 177 15.58 0.93 15.63
C GLN A 177 15.70 -0.39 16.36
N GLY A 178 15.80 -1.47 15.60
CA GLY A 178 15.90 -2.85 16.07
C GLY A 178 17.31 -3.42 15.87
N PHE A 179 17.76 -4.19 16.84
CA PHE A 179 19.09 -4.81 16.85
C PHE A 179 19.01 -6.34 16.89
N ASP A 180 20.15 -6.99 16.68
CA ASP A 180 20.30 -8.44 16.65
C ASP A 180 20.12 -9.10 18.02
N ASP A 181 20.30 -8.34 19.11
CA ASP A 181 20.18 -8.77 20.50
C ASP A 181 18.80 -8.54 21.12
N SER A 182 17.76 -8.34 20.30
CA SER A 182 16.38 -8.00 20.70
C SER A 182 16.17 -6.58 21.23
N LEU A 183 17.23 -5.76 21.29
CA LEU A 183 17.05 -4.36 21.60
C LEU A 183 16.16 -3.71 20.54
N LEU A 184 15.16 -2.97 21.02
CA LEU A 184 14.34 -2.07 20.24
C LEU A 184 14.28 -0.73 20.96
N THR A 185 14.49 0.33 20.21
CA THR A 185 14.29 1.72 20.65
C THR A 185 13.29 2.37 19.72
N THR A 186 12.51 3.31 20.22
CA THR A 186 11.38 3.91 19.50
C THR A 186 11.25 5.38 19.89
N VAL A 187 10.79 6.22 18.97
CA VAL A 187 10.43 7.60 19.23
C VAL A 187 9.14 7.98 18.49
N PRO A 188 8.16 8.64 19.14
CA PRO A 188 8.09 8.87 20.58
C PRO A 188 8.03 7.56 21.37
N MET A 189 8.23 7.62 22.68
CA MET A 189 7.92 6.46 23.52
C MET A 189 6.41 6.19 23.47
N LEU A 190 6.03 4.93 23.28
CA LEU A 190 4.63 4.52 23.17
C LEU A 190 4.07 4.08 24.54
N ASN A 191 2.77 4.27 24.77
CA ASN A 191 2.10 3.67 25.93
C ASN A 191 1.62 2.26 25.57
N ILE A 192 2.55 1.30 25.52
CA ILE A 192 2.27 -0.07 25.09
C ILE A 192 2.84 -1.09 26.09
N ASN A 193 2.10 -2.18 26.28
CA ASN A 193 2.53 -3.31 27.10
C ASN A 193 3.05 -4.45 26.21
N LEU A 194 4.34 -4.40 25.87
CA LEU A 194 5.00 -5.43 25.07
C LEU A 194 5.04 -6.80 25.77
N THR A 195 4.95 -6.83 27.10
CA THR A 195 4.94 -8.08 27.88
C THR A 195 3.65 -8.86 27.72
N ALA A 196 2.53 -8.19 27.48
CA ALA A 196 1.23 -8.81 27.24
C ALA A 196 1.06 -9.33 25.80
N PHE A 197 2.07 -9.18 24.93
CA PHE A 197 1.99 -9.63 23.54
C PHE A 197 1.69 -11.13 23.46
N GLN A 198 0.74 -11.50 22.60
CA GLN A 198 0.38 -12.89 22.34
C GLN A 198 0.20 -13.10 20.83
N PRO A 199 0.59 -14.27 20.29
CA PRO A 199 1.26 -15.38 20.98
C PRO A 199 2.75 -15.10 21.28
N TYR A 200 3.38 -15.91 22.14
CA TYR A 200 4.84 -15.89 22.36
C TYR A 200 5.59 -16.09 21.04
N GLN A 201 6.55 -15.21 20.74
CA GLN A 201 7.29 -15.25 19.49
C GLN A 201 8.52 -16.17 19.58
N THR A 202 8.51 -17.23 18.77
CA THR A 202 9.50 -18.32 18.77
C THR A 202 10.48 -18.28 17.59
N CYS A 203 10.52 -17.18 16.82
CA CYS A 203 11.34 -17.13 15.60
C CYS A 203 12.85 -17.26 15.88
N ILE A 204 13.28 -16.98 17.11
CA ILE A 204 14.62 -17.29 17.62
C ILE A 204 14.49 -18.54 18.49
N THR A 205 15.05 -19.65 18.02
CA THR A 205 14.97 -20.95 18.67
C THR A 205 15.98 -21.06 19.83
N ASN A 206 15.73 -21.99 20.76
CA ASN A 206 16.64 -22.38 21.84
C ASN A 206 16.86 -21.35 22.97
N GLN A 207 15.99 -20.35 23.11
CA GLN A 207 16.01 -19.41 24.24
C GLN A 207 14.59 -19.17 24.76
N THR A 208 14.38 -19.38 26.06
CA THR A 208 13.15 -18.98 26.76
C THR A 208 13.37 -17.61 27.38
N PHE A 209 12.62 -16.63 26.92
CA PHE A 209 12.71 -15.27 27.40
C PHE A 209 11.50 -14.92 28.25
N VAL A 210 11.65 -13.92 29.13
CA VAL A 210 10.57 -13.38 29.95
C VAL A 210 9.54 -12.63 29.09
N GLU A 211 10.00 -11.94 28.06
CA GLU A 211 9.16 -11.17 27.15
C GLU A 211 8.67 -12.03 25.98
N ASN A 212 7.36 -11.97 25.70
CA ASN A 212 6.72 -12.68 24.60
C ASN A 212 7.01 -12.05 23.23
N PHE A 213 7.12 -10.73 23.21
CA PHE A 213 7.46 -9.95 22.03
C PHE A 213 8.96 -10.08 21.69
N ASP A 214 9.27 -10.07 20.40
CA ASP A 214 10.63 -10.01 19.87
C ASP A 214 10.61 -9.21 18.55
N PRO A 215 11.28 -8.04 18.49
CA PRO A 215 11.34 -7.22 17.28
C PRO A 215 11.92 -7.97 16.08
N ARG A 216 12.78 -8.96 16.32
CA ARG A 216 13.44 -9.74 15.25
C ARG A 216 12.47 -10.71 14.55
N CYS A 217 11.34 -10.99 15.17
CA CYS A 217 10.28 -11.82 14.60
C CYS A 217 9.34 -11.05 13.68
N ARG A 218 9.42 -9.72 13.64
CA ARG A 218 8.52 -8.87 12.87
C ARG A 218 8.85 -8.95 11.38
N GLY A 219 7.81 -8.81 10.55
CA GLY A 219 7.92 -8.90 9.10
C GLY A 219 8.90 -7.87 8.52
N TRP A 220 8.77 -6.60 8.94
CA TRP A 220 9.69 -5.53 8.56
C TRP A 220 11.16 -5.88 8.86
N TYR A 221 11.44 -6.51 10.02
CA TYR A 221 12.81 -6.85 10.42
C TYR A 221 13.38 -7.96 9.52
N ARG A 222 12.61 -9.05 9.38
CA ARG A 222 13.04 -10.23 8.62
C ARG A 222 13.14 -9.97 7.13
N SER A 223 12.23 -9.18 6.57
CA SER A 223 12.24 -8.84 5.15
C SER A 223 13.42 -7.92 4.82
N THR A 224 13.66 -6.90 5.65
CA THR A 224 14.77 -5.96 5.46
C THR A 224 16.13 -6.66 5.46
N ILE A 225 16.37 -7.57 6.41
CA ILE A 225 17.63 -8.36 6.43
C ILE A 225 17.82 -9.18 5.17
N LYS A 226 16.74 -9.72 4.60
CA LYS A 226 16.81 -10.61 3.43
C LYS A 226 16.94 -9.85 2.11
N GLN A 227 16.33 -8.65 2.03
CA GLN A 227 16.03 -8.01 0.75
C GLN A 227 16.70 -6.65 0.59
N ALA A 228 16.96 -5.91 1.67
CA ALA A 228 17.56 -4.59 1.53
C ALA A 228 19.05 -4.71 1.20
N GLY A 229 19.48 -4.04 0.13
CA GLY A 229 20.89 -3.77 -0.11
C GLY A 229 21.43 -2.68 0.84
N LYS A 230 22.75 -2.46 0.79
CA LYS A 230 23.39 -1.34 1.49
C LYS A 230 22.80 -0.03 0.98
N TYR A 231 22.30 0.83 1.88
CA TYR A 231 21.63 2.10 1.56
C TYR A 231 20.29 1.97 0.81
N GLN A 232 19.59 0.84 0.96
CA GLN A 232 18.27 0.66 0.38
C GLN A 232 17.16 0.79 1.42
N VAL A 233 16.10 1.52 1.08
CA VAL A 233 14.83 1.49 1.79
C VAL A 233 14.00 0.35 1.24
N TYR A 234 13.62 -0.55 2.12
CA TYR A 234 12.67 -1.60 1.87
C TYR A 234 11.30 -1.20 2.43
N GLN A 235 10.31 -1.16 1.55
CA GLN A 235 8.93 -0.88 1.92
C GLN A 235 8.25 -2.19 2.34
N TYR A 236 8.06 -2.41 3.64
CA TYR A 236 7.25 -3.55 4.07
C TYR A 236 5.78 -3.29 3.72
N LYS A 237 5.12 -4.34 3.22
CA LYS A 237 3.70 -4.31 2.85
C LYS A 237 2.83 -3.78 3.98
N PRO A 238 1.66 -3.19 3.68
CA PRO A 238 0.76 -2.75 4.73
C PRO A 238 0.35 -3.93 5.62
N TYR A 239 0.14 -3.65 6.91
CA TYR A 239 -0.26 -4.64 7.90
C TYR A 239 -1.04 -4.00 9.03
N LYS A 240 -1.81 -4.81 9.76
CA LYS A 240 -2.47 -4.38 11.01
C LYS A 240 -1.42 -4.29 12.11
N ASP A 241 -1.19 -3.09 12.61
CA ASP A 241 -0.28 -2.91 13.74
C ASP A 241 -0.78 -3.69 14.96
N ALA A 242 0.14 -4.39 15.62
CA ALA A 242 -0.21 -5.37 16.63
C ALA A 242 -0.65 -4.74 17.97
N PHE A 243 -0.48 -3.43 18.14
CA PHE A 243 -0.83 -2.73 19.37
C PHE A 243 -2.01 -1.79 19.18
N THR A 244 -2.08 -1.11 18.05
CA THR A 244 -3.12 -0.12 17.73
C THR A 244 -4.25 -0.69 16.88
N ASN A 245 -4.07 -1.86 16.27
CA ASN A 245 -4.98 -2.45 15.28
C ASN A 245 -5.25 -1.56 14.04
N SER A 246 -4.44 -0.51 13.85
CA SER A 246 -4.53 0.37 12.67
C SER A 246 -3.73 -0.20 11.50
N ILE A 247 -4.14 0.10 10.27
CA ILE A 247 -3.36 -0.27 9.09
C ILE A 247 -2.16 0.68 9.02
N THR A 248 -0.98 0.09 9.08
CA THR A 248 0.30 0.81 9.00
C THR A 248 1.16 0.22 7.90
N MET A 249 2.19 0.95 7.53
CA MET A 249 3.29 0.48 6.68
C MET A 249 4.61 0.86 7.34
N SER A 250 5.64 0.04 7.09
CA SER A 250 6.98 0.26 7.65
C SER A 250 8.05 0.26 6.56
N PRO A 251 8.39 1.42 5.98
CA PRO A 251 9.67 1.59 5.31
C PRO A 251 10.79 1.34 6.32
N SER A 252 11.83 0.66 5.85
CA SER A 252 12.90 0.17 6.70
C SER A 252 14.22 0.10 5.96
N ALA A 253 15.34 0.32 6.66
CA ALA A 253 16.66 0.36 6.07
C ALA A 253 17.69 -0.35 6.97
N LEU A 254 18.62 -1.07 6.35
CA LEU A 254 19.74 -1.72 7.04
C LEU A 254 20.83 -0.70 7.37
N ILE A 255 21.30 -0.72 8.61
CA ILE A 255 22.54 -0.07 9.02
C ILE A 255 23.63 -1.13 9.07
N LEU A 256 24.63 -0.96 8.23
CA LEU A 256 25.83 -1.79 8.19
C LEU A 256 27.04 -0.96 8.61
N ASP A 257 27.99 -1.59 9.28
CA ASP A 257 29.30 -1.00 9.56
C ASP A 257 30.01 -0.69 8.23
N GLU A 258 30.46 0.56 8.05
CA GLU A 258 30.97 0.98 6.74
C GLU A 258 32.27 0.29 6.34
N LYS A 259 33.05 -0.21 7.32
CA LYS A 259 34.37 -0.82 7.11
C LYS A 259 34.30 -2.33 6.94
N THR A 260 33.50 -2.99 7.77
CA THR A 260 33.40 -4.45 7.85
C THR A 260 32.18 -5.01 7.14
N ASN A 261 31.22 -4.14 6.79
CA ASN A 261 29.91 -4.50 6.25
C ASN A 261 29.10 -5.40 7.21
N ALA A 262 29.45 -5.42 8.49
CA ALA A 262 28.73 -6.16 9.52
C ALA A 262 27.38 -5.51 9.82
N PHE A 263 26.37 -6.33 10.12
CA PHE A 263 25.07 -5.82 10.57
C PHE A 263 25.21 -5.05 11.88
N LEU A 264 24.63 -3.84 11.94
CA LEU A 264 24.56 -3.06 13.16
C LEU A 264 23.14 -2.97 13.69
N SER A 265 22.17 -2.65 12.83
CA SER A 265 20.76 -2.48 13.21
C SER A 265 19.86 -2.32 11.98
N ILE A 266 18.55 -2.27 12.21
CA ILE A 266 17.54 -1.85 11.24
C ILE A 266 16.87 -0.60 11.78
N ILE A 267 16.72 0.41 10.94
CA ILE A 267 15.88 1.56 11.23
C ILE A 267 14.59 1.41 10.42
N ALA A 268 13.46 1.76 11.02
CA ALA A 268 12.18 1.79 10.34
C ALA A 268 11.30 2.93 10.86
N MET A 269 10.31 3.32 10.05
CA MET A 269 9.32 4.32 10.41
C MET A 269 7.93 3.75 10.17
N ASP A 270 7.07 3.76 11.17
CA ASP A 270 5.67 3.38 10.98
C ASP A 270 4.84 4.60 10.59
N PHE A 271 4.04 4.44 9.55
CA PHE A 271 3.12 5.47 9.12
C PHE A 271 1.72 4.95 8.86
N ASN A 272 0.73 5.74 9.26
CA ASN A 272 -0.68 5.42 9.08
C ASN A 272 -1.17 5.92 7.70
N ILE A 273 -1.84 5.04 6.94
CA ILE A 273 -2.43 5.36 5.64
C ILE A 273 -3.92 5.76 5.71
N THR A 274 -4.52 5.79 6.90
CA THR A 274 -5.96 6.07 7.10
C THR A 274 -6.38 7.42 6.51
N LYS A 275 -5.59 8.48 6.70
CA LYS A 275 -5.89 9.81 6.15
C LYS A 275 -5.81 9.82 4.63
N LEU A 276 -4.80 9.18 4.05
CA LEU A 276 -4.67 8.98 2.60
C LEU A 276 -5.91 8.24 2.07
N THR A 277 -6.28 7.13 2.70
CA THR A 277 -7.46 6.36 2.32
C THR A 277 -8.73 7.21 2.39
N GLN A 278 -9.01 7.87 3.51
CA GLN A 278 -10.23 8.66 3.71
C GLN A 278 -10.32 9.90 2.82
N ASN A 279 -9.20 10.59 2.60
CA ASN A 279 -9.18 11.90 1.93
C ASN A 279 -8.78 11.83 0.46
N VAL A 280 -8.43 10.66 -0.07
CA VAL A 280 -8.01 10.51 -1.47
C VAL A 280 -8.71 9.32 -2.11
N ILE A 281 -8.68 8.15 -1.49
CA ILE A 281 -9.14 6.91 -2.12
C ILE A 281 -10.65 6.72 -1.95
N ALA A 282 -11.16 6.85 -0.73
CA ALA A 282 -12.57 6.62 -0.39
C ALA A 282 -13.51 7.73 -0.87
N ILE A 283 -12.98 8.85 -1.39
CA ILE A 283 -13.82 9.96 -1.88
C ILE A 283 -14.61 9.53 -3.12
N SER A 284 -14.06 8.63 -3.93
CA SER A 284 -14.70 8.07 -5.13
C SER A 284 -15.61 6.88 -4.86
N ASP A 285 -15.79 6.47 -3.60
CA ASP A 285 -16.68 5.36 -3.27
C ASP A 285 -18.15 5.80 -3.34
N GLU A 286 -18.86 5.34 -4.38
CA GLU A 286 -20.32 5.43 -4.44
C GLU A 286 -20.96 4.24 -3.72
N LEU A 287 -21.82 4.55 -2.75
CA LEU A 287 -22.47 3.57 -1.88
C LEU A 287 -23.80 3.03 -2.44
N ASP A 288 -24.29 3.56 -3.57
CA ASP A 288 -25.58 3.17 -4.15
C ASP A 288 -25.41 2.24 -5.36
N GLU A 289 -25.41 0.93 -5.11
CA GLU A 289 -25.34 -0.11 -6.16
C GLU A 289 -26.57 -0.15 -7.09
N SER A 290 -27.65 0.57 -6.76
CA SER A 290 -28.83 0.65 -7.63
C SER A 290 -28.63 1.59 -8.82
N GLN A 291 -27.56 2.40 -8.78
CA GLN A 291 -27.21 3.30 -9.87
C GLN A 291 -26.25 2.63 -10.84
N ILE A 292 -26.55 2.73 -12.14
CA ILE A 292 -25.68 2.28 -13.23
C ILE A 292 -24.30 2.97 -13.20
N THR A 293 -24.16 4.08 -12.48
CA THR A 293 -22.91 4.84 -12.32
C THR A 293 -22.08 4.43 -11.11
N SER A 294 -22.52 3.47 -10.29
CA SER A 294 -21.83 3.15 -9.03
C SER A 294 -20.39 2.70 -9.30
N GLY A 295 -19.43 3.47 -8.80
CA GLY A 295 -18.00 3.17 -8.79
C GLY A 295 -17.45 3.02 -7.38
N TYR A 296 -16.25 2.48 -7.26
CA TYR A 296 -15.51 2.46 -6.00
C TYR A 296 -14.02 2.46 -6.28
N SER A 297 -13.23 2.65 -5.23
CA SER A 297 -11.78 2.57 -5.29
C SER A 297 -11.30 1.47 -4.36
N LEU A 298 -10.13 0.92 -4.67
CA LEU A 298 -9.51 -0.06 -3.81
C LEU A 298 -7.99 0.06 -3.79
N LEU A 299 -7.44 -0.25 -2.63
CA LEU A 299 -6.01 -0.35 -2.42
C LEU A 299 -5.69 -1.77 -1.99
N PHE A 300 -4.78 -2.43 -2.70
CA PHE A 300 -4.37 -3.77 -2.37
C PHE A 300 -2.86 -3.98 -2.56
N HIS A 301 -2.33 -4.98 -1.86
CA HIS A 301 -0.93 -5.39 -2.02
C HIS A 301 -0.84 -6.58 -2.97
N GLU A 302 0.23 -6.66 -3.76
CA GLU A 302 0.43 -7.71 -4.76
C GLU A 302 0.45 -9.13 -4.17
N ASP A 303 0.97 -9.28 -2.95
CA ASP A 303 0.88 -10.51 -2.16
C ASP A 303 -0.59 -10.88 -1.94
N ASN A 304 -1.03 -11.97 -2.58
CA ASN A 304 -2.38 -12.52 -2.45
C ASN A 304 -3.53 -11.53 -2.73
N ASN A 305 -3.25 -10.39 -3.36
CA ASN A 305 -4.21 -9.30 -3.57
C ASN A 305 -4.86 -8.80 -2.26
N THR A 306 -4.11 -8.80 -1.14
CA THR A 306 -4.65 -8.41 0.17
C THR A 306 -5.12 -6.96 0.16
N ILE A 307 -6.36 -6.72 0.59
CA ILE A 307 -7.01 -5.42 0.59
C ILE A 307 -6.62 -4.60 1.82
N PHE A 308 -6.37 -3.32 1.59
CA PHE A 308 -6.19 -2.29 2.63
C PHE A 308 -7.17 -1.14 2.52
N HIS A 309 -7.93 -1.09 1.44
CA HIS A 309 -9.13 -0.29 1.31
C HIS A 309 -10.06 -0.90 0.27
N HIS A 310 -11.34 -1.01 0.63
CA HIS A 310 -12.44 -1.38 -0.25
C HIS A 310 -13.74 -0.99 0.44
N LYS A 311 -14.76 -0.51 -0.27
CA LYS A 311 -16.03 -0.04 0.33
C LYS A 311 -16.74 -1.07 1.24
N TYR A 312 -16.59 -2.36 0.96
CA TYR A 312 -17.15 -3.47 1.75
C TYR A 312 -16.21 -4.06 2.79
N TRP A 313 -15.02 -3.49 2.96
CA TRP A 313 -14.06 -3.97 3.94
C TRP A 313 -13.97 -3.03 5.13
N LYS A 314 -13.87 -3.60 6.34
CA LYS A 314 -13.65 -2.84 7.57
C LYS A 314 -12.33 -3.27 8.20
N SER A 315 -11.51 -2.28 8.55
CA SER A 315 -10.21 -2.51 9.20
C SER A 315 -10.31 -3.14 10.59
N THR A 316 -11.52 -3.20 11.16
CA THR A 316 -11.79 -3.88 12.43
C THR A 316 -11.77 -5.39 12.32
N ASP A 317 -11.89 -5.94 11.11
CA ASP A 317 -11.90 -7.38 10.90
C ASP A 317 -10.52 -7.96 11.23
N ASP A 318 -10.49 -9.12 11.87
CA ASP A 318 -9.23 -9.83 12.20
C ASP A 318 -8.75 -10.72 11.06
N ILE A 319 -9.48 -10.73 9.95
CA ILE A 319 -9.23 -11.55 8.78
C ILE A 319 -8.73 -10.65 7.65
N GLU A 320 -7.59 -11.01 7.08
CA GLU A 320 -7.12 -10.42 5.82
C GLU A 320 -7.96 -10.97 4.66
N TYR A 321 -8.54 -10.07 3.87
CA TYR A 321 -9.30 -10.44 2.68
C TYR A 321 -8.50 -10.12 1.42
N SER A 322 -8.54 -11.03 0.45
CA SER A 322 -8.08 -10.72 -0.91
C SER A 322 -9.18 -10.04 -1.71
N TRP A 323 -8.81 -9.31 -2.77
CA TRP A 323 -9.77 -8.67 -3.66
C TRP A 323 -10.82 -9.65 -4.20
N GLN A 324 -10.37 -10.79 -4.73
CA GLN A 324 -11.28 -11.83 -5.22
C GLN A 324 -12.21 -12.44 -4.16
N ASP A 325 -11.81 -12.44 -2.88
CA ASP A 325 -12.66 -12.97 -1.81
C ASP A 325 -13.80 -12.02 -1.47
N ILE A 326 -13.58 -10.71 -1.57
CA ILE A 326 -14.63 -9.72 -1.37
C ILE A 326 -15.60 -9.71 -2.55
N GLU A 327 -15.08 -9.72 -3.78
CA GLU A 327 -15.93 -9.63 -4.98
C GLU A 327 -16.80 -10.87 -5.17
N TYR A 328 -16.22 -12.05 -4.96
CA TYR A 328 -16.84 -13.35 -5.22
C TYR A 328 -17.03 -14.13 -3.91
N ASN A 329 -17.82 -13.52 -3.00
CA ASN A 329 -18.20 -14.09 -1.71
C ASN A 329 -19.53 -14.87 -1.80
N SER A 330 -19.96 -15.49 -0.70
CA SER A 330 -21.17 -16.33 -0.65
C SER A 330 -22.49 -15.60 -0.94
N THR A 331 -22.51 -14.27 -0.89
CA THR A 331 -23.69 -13.44 -1.19
C THR A 331 -23.72 -12.93 -2.63
N THR A 332 -22.62 -13.05 -3.36
CA THR A 332 -22.52 -12.65 -4.77
C THR A 332 -23.02 -13.78 -5.68
N ILE A 333 -23.81 -13.45 -6.71
CA ILE A 333 -24.18 -14.37 -7.79
C ILE A 333 -23.09 -14.35 -8.86
N TYR A 334 -22.38 -15.47 -9.03
CA TYR A 334 -21.32 -15.61 -10.03
C TYR A 334 -21.09 -17.09 -10.39
N SER A 335 -20.42 -17.31 -11.52
CA SER A 335 -19.90 -18.59 -11.95
C SER A 335 -18.41 -18.75 -11.58
N THR A 336 -17.95 -19.98 -11.35
CA THR A 336 -16.52 -20.25 -11.11
C THR A 336 -15.63 -19.74 -12.24
N GLN A 337 -16.13 -19.71 -13.48
CA GLN A 337 -15.41 -19.18 -14.63
C GLN A 337 -15.19 -17.66 -14.53
N GLU A 338 -16.19 -16.90 -14.09
CA GLU A 338 -16.05 -15.45 -13.86
C GLU A 338 -14.99 -15.15 -12.79
N LYS A 339 -15.04 -15.85 -11.65
CA LYS A 339 -14.03 -15.69 -10.58
C LYS A 339 -12.62 -16.01 -11.09
N ASN A 340 -12.45 -17.14 -11.79
CA ASN A 340 -11.15 -17.55 -12.30
C ASN A 340 -10.62 -16.58 -13.38
N SER A 341 -11.49 -16.09 -14.26
CA SER A 341 -11.13 -15.08 -15.26
C SER A 341 -10.69 -13.77 -14.61
N PHE A 342 -11.41 -13.32 -13.58
CA PHE A 342 -11.02 -12.13 -12.81
C PHE A 342 -9.66 -12.30 -12.15
N VAL A 343 -9.44 -13.42 -11.44
CA VAL A 343 -8.15 -13.70 -10.78
C VAL A 343 -7.00 -13.72 -11.81
N GLN A 344 -7.24 -14.30 -12.99
CA GLN A 344 -6.25 -14.33 -14.06
C GLN A 344 -5.94 -12.92 -14.59
N GLN A 345 -6.96 -12.11 -14.91
CA GLN A 345 -6.76 -10.74 -15.38
C GLN A 345 -6.00 -9.88 -14.36
N VAL A 346 -6.33 -10.01 -13.07
CA VAL A 346 -5.57 -9.32 -12.01
C VAL A 346 -4.12 -9.79 -12.03
N SER A 347 -3.88 -11.10 -12.11
CA SER A 347 -2.52 -11.67 -12.19
C SER A 347 -1.74 -11.16 -13.40
N ASP A 348 -2.37 -11.08 -14.57
CA ASP A 348 -1.77 -10.61 -15.81
C ASP A 348 -1.36 -9.13 -15.68
N ALA A 349 -2.22 -8.30 -15.08
CA ALA A 349 -1.89 -6.90 -14.77
C ALA A 349 -0.68 -6.78 -13.82
N LYS A 350 -0.54 -7.67 -12.81
CA LYS A 350 0.65 -7.67 -11.93
C LYS A 350 1.92 -8.06 -12.67
N ILE A 351 1.86 -9.11 -13.50
CA ILE A 351 3.00 -9.55 -14.31
C ILE A 351 3.43 -8.44 -15.25
N HIS A 352 2.46 -7.74 -15.86
CA HIS A 352 2.74 -6.59 -16.71
C HIS A 352 3.37 -5.43 -15.93
N ALA A 353 2.86 -5.11 -14.73
CA ALA A 353 3.45 -4.10 -13.85
C ALA A 353 4.93 -4.38 -13.53
N LEU A 354 5.29 -5.65 -13.33
CA LEU A 354 6.66 -6.10 -13.04
C LEU A 354 7.57 -6.09 -14.27
N SER A 355 7.03 -6.04 -15.48
CA SER A 355 7.83 -5.97 -16.71
C SER A 355 8.51 -4.62 -16.91
N PHE A 356 7.95 -3.56 -16.33
CA PHE A 356 8.32 -2.15 -16.57
C PHE A 356 8.31 -1.73 -18.05
N GLN A 357 7.61 -2.45 -18.92
CA GLN A 357 7.49 -2.16 -20.36
C GLN A 357 6.25 -1.31 -20.69
N TYR A 358 6.02 -0.26 -19.91
CA TYR A 358 4.88 0.66 -20.06
C TYR A 358 5.25 2.08 -19.63
N ASP A 359 4.45 3.05 -20.05
CA ASP A 359 4.51 4.43 -19.57
C ASP A 359 3.07 4.89 -19.29
N ILE A 360 2.71 4.99 -18.01
CA ILE A 360 1.34 5.34 -17.61
C ILE A 360 1.00 6.78 -18.01
N GLU A 361 1.93 7.72 -17.83
CA GLU A 361 1.71 9.13 -18.14
C GLU A 361 1.49 9.33 -19.64
N LYS A 362 2.28 8.63 -20.47
CA LYS A 362 2.12 8.65 -21.93
C LYS A 362 1.11 7.63 -22.48
N GLN A 363 0.45 6.85 -21.61
CA GLN A 363 -0.45 5.75 -21.97
C GLN A 363 0.14 4.75 -22.97
N ILE A 364 1.43 4.43 -22.84
CA ILE A 364 2.11 3.44 -23.69
C ILE A 364 2.00 2.07 -23.05
N ASN A 365 1.49 1.08 -23.79
CA ASN A 365 1.30 -0.30 -23.34
C ASN A 365 0.51 -0.42 -22.02
N THR A 366 -0.52 0.41 -21.82
CA THR A 366 -1.33 0.37 -20.60
C THR A 366 -2.56 -0.54 -20.67
N ASP A 367 -2.83 -1.16 -21.82
CA ASP A 367 -4.06 -1.95 -22.04
C ASP A 367 -4.21 -3.12 -21.06
N GLN A 368 -3.09 -3.75 -20.66
CA GLN A 368 -3.07 -4.88 -19.72
C GLN A 368 -3.46 -4.49 -18.28
N PHE A 369 -3.57 -3.20 -17.99
CA PHE A 369 -4.03 -2.69 -16.70
C PHE A 369 -5.55 -2.57 -16.62
N TYR A 370 -6.25 -2.59 -17.75
CA TYR A 370 -7.70 -2.57 -17.78
C TYR A 370 -8.24 -3.98 -17.61
N ILE A 371 -9.18 -4.15 -16.68
CA ILE A 371 -9.80 -5.42 -16.36
C ILE A 371 -11.30 -5.29 -16.53
N SER A 372 -11.90 -6.27 -17.20
CA SER A 372 -13.34 -6.41 -17.34
C SER A 372 -13.79 -7.66 -16.60
N PHE A 373 -14.75 -7.51 -15.70
CA PHE A 373 -15.28 -8.63 -14.93
C PHE A 373 -16.79 -8.51 -14.72
N SER A 374 -17.42 -9.59 -14.24
CA SER A 374 -18.85 -9.60 -14.00
C SER A 374 -19.20 -10.32 -12.71
N LYS A 375 -20.22 -9.79 -12.04
CA LYS A 375 -20.84 -10.35 -10.84
C LYS A 375 -22.28 -9.84 -10.74
N ASN A 376 -23.17 -10.59 -10.11
CA ASN A 376 -24.59 -10.22 -9.97
C ASN A 376 -25.27 -9.90 -11.32
N ASN A 377 -24.86 -10.56 -12.41
CA ASN A 377 -25.28 -10.28 -13.79
C ASN A 377 -24.97 -8.85 -14.29
N LEU A 378 -24.07 -8.13 -13.61
CA LEU A 378 -23.57 -6.82 -14.01
C LEU A 378 -22.13 -6.94 -14.51
N ARG A 379 -21.75 -6.07 -15.46
CA ARG A 379 -20.39 -5.96 -15.98
C ARG A 379 -19.71 -4.73 -15.37
N TYR A 380 -18.46 -4.92 -14.96
CA TYR A 380 -17.61 -3.94 -14.35
C TYR A 380 -16.35 -3.78 -15.19
N TYR A 381 -15.86 -2.55 -15.24
CA TYR A 381 -14.60 -2.19 -15.85
C TYR A 381 -13.76 -1.52 -14.78
N SER A 382 -12.51 -1.95 -14.65
CA SER A 382 -11.58 -1.41 -13.67
C SER A 382 -10.22 -1.16 -14.29
N LEU A 383 -9.46 -0.27 -13.68
CA LEU A 383 -8.10 0.06 -14.10
C LEU A 383 -7.15 -0.13 -12.93
N ILE A 384 -6.12 -0.96 -13.10
CA ILE A 384 -5.10 -1.21 -12.07
C ILE A 384 -3.78 -0.50 -12.40
N TYR A 385 -3.32 0.43 -11.58
CA TYR A 385 -1.97 0.97 -11.70
C TYR A 385 -1.04 0.60 -10.54
N PRO A 386 0.21 0.21 -10.82
CA PRO A 386 1.21 0.04 -9.77
C PRO A 386 1.62 1.40 -9.18
N VAL A 387 1.80 1.45 -7.87
CA VAL A 387 2.38 2.56 -7.11
C VAL A 387 3.84 2.22 -6.86
N ASN A 388 4.73 3.04 -7.41
CA ASN A 388 6.17 2.89 -7.29
C ASN A 388 6.72 3.86 -6.23
N SER A 389 7.62 3.39 -5.37
CA SER A 389 8.38 4.24 -4.45
C SER A 389 9.81 4.48 -4.94
N LEU A 390 10.60 5.34 -4.28
CA LEU A 390 11.90 5.87 -4.77
C LEU A 390 12.97 4.81 -5.03
N GLN A 391 12.76 3.57 -4.61
CA GLN A 391 13.66 2.47 -4.92
C GLN A 391 12.91 1.30 -5.55
N GLN A 392 13.43 0.80 -6.67
CA GLN A 392 12.97 -0.40 -7.37
C GLN A 392 12.96 -1.61 -6.41
N CYS A 393 11.86 -1.82 -5.70
CA CYS A 393 11.26 -3.13 -5.38
C CYS A 393 10.16 -2.93 -4.32
N CYS A 394 8.93 -2.87 -4.81
CA CYS A 394 7.70 -3.46 -4.27
C CYS A 394 6.52 -2.70 -4.88
N SER A 395 5.86 -3.31 -5.87
CA SER A 395 4.64 -2.78 -6.46
C SER A 395 3.48 -2.94 -5.49
N ALA A 396 2.99 -1.83 -4.91
CA ALA A 396 1.58 -1.80 -4.52
C ALA A 396 0.75 -1.59 -5.78
N LEU A 397 -0.46 -2.14 -5.88
CA LEU A 397 -1.34 -1.97 -7.03
C LEU A 397 -2.61 -1.24 -6.57
N LEU A 398 -2.97 -0.18 -7.28
CA LEU A 398 -4.21 0.59 -7.08
C LEU A 398 -5.20 0.19 -8.14
N SER A 399 -6.49 0.05 -7.79
CA SER A 399 -7.53 -0.02 -8.82
C SER A 399 -8.81 0.71 -8.46
N THR A 400 -9.54 1.13 -9.48
CA THR A 400 -10.89 1.69 -9.40
C THR A 400 -11.80 0.90 -10.31
#